data_AF-A0AAU6QLZ0-F1
#
_entry.id   AF-A0AAU6QLZ0-F1
#
_cell.length_a   1.000
_cell.length_b   1.000
_cell.length_c   1.000
_cell.angle_alpha   90.00
_cell.angle_beta   90.00
_cell.angle_gamma   90.00
#
_symmetry.space_group_name_H-M   'P 1'
#
loop_
_entity.id
_entity.type
_entity.pdbx_description
1 polymer ?
#
loop_
_entity_poly.entity_id
_entity_poly.type
_entity_poly.pdbx_seq_one_letter_code
_entity_poly.pdbx_strand_id
1 'polypeptide(L)'
;MLEPEKLADPSWPFLQSLMSLYLSEEVTPHAGKDAVESLPPMEALVLGVMCLTKTYNSRSFQNLLYRKYRIFDNKECGVMTETAILRLVDRGYLKPASEQAEEALDMRDDAVWGLGDVPFVVTAAGAKRIGYLVANLRQENVEDVVKRLQVESKEAASNWVPN
;
A
#
# COMPACT_ATOMS: atom_id res chain seq x y z
N MET A 1 8.30 12.04 -21.37
CA MET A 1 9.51 11.51 -20.71
C MET A 1 9.35 11.75 -19.22
N LEU A 2 9.61 10.74 -18.39
CA LEU A 2 9.66 10.91 -16.95
C LEU A 2 10.98 11.58 -16.57
N GLU A 3 10.91 12.55 -15.66
CA GLU A 3 12.09 13.21 -15.08
C GLU A 3 13.05 12.17 -14.46
N PRO A 4 14.38 12.34 -14.54
CA PRO A 4 15.37 11.38 -14.01
C PRO A 4 15.16 11.04 -12.52
N GLU A 5 14.72 12.02 -11.72
CA GLU A 5 14.39 11.85 -10.30
C GLU A 5 13.24 10.85 -10.07
N LYS A 6 12.30 10.77 -11.01
CA LYS A 6 11.17 9.82 -10.96
C LYS A 6 11.57 8.39 -11.34
N LEU A 7 12.67 8.21 -12.08
CA LEU A 7 13.19 6.87 -12.42
C LEU A 7 14.02 6.26 -11.27
N ALA A 8 14.63 7.10 -10.44
CA ALA A 8 15.40 6.66 -9.27
C ALA A 8 14.52 6.23 -8.08
N ASP A 9 13.25 6.64 -8.07
CA ASP A 9 12.28 6.23 -7.05
C ASP A 9 11.54 4.95 -7.49
N PRO A 10 11.80 3.78 -6.88
CA PRO A 10 11.21 2.51 -7.30
C PRO A 10 9.68 2.47 -7.17
N SER A 11 9.09 3.39 -6.41
CA SER A 11 7.63 3.50 -6.26
C SER A 11 6.94 4.04 -7.50
N TRP A 12 7.64 4.80 -8.36
CA TRP A 12 7.04 5.40 -9.54
C TRP A 12 6.90 4.43 -10.73
N PRO A 13 7.95 3.67 -11.12
CA PRO A 13 7.78 2.56 -12.06
C PRO A 13 6.75 1.54 -11.57
N PHE A 14 6.73 1.27 -10.26
CA PHE A 14 5.76 0.38 -9.65
C PHE A 14 4.31 0.85 -9.82
N LEU A 15 4.06 2.10 -9.47
CA LEU A 15 2.76 2.75 -9.62
C LEU A 15 2.32 2.79 -11.07
N GLN A 16 3.23 3.11 -12.00
CA GLN A 16 2.96 3.09 -13.44
C GLN A 16 2.61 1.69 -13.95
N SER A 17 3.37 0.65 -13.55
CA SER A 17 3.10 -0.73 -13.93
C SER A 17 1.74 -1.22 -13.42
N LEU A 18 1.42 -0.95 -12.15
CA LEU A 18 0.15 -1.39 -11.58
C LEU A 18 -1.06 -0.57 -12.03
N MET A 19 -0.90 0.74 -12.26
CA MET A 19 -1.93 1.55 -12.92
C MET A 19 -2.20 1.06 -14.34
N SER A 20 -1.16 0.67 -15.07
CA SER A 20 -1.33 0.10 -16.41
C SER A 20 -2.13 -1.20 -16.33
N LEU A 21 -1.84 -2.07 -15.36
CA LEU A 21 -2.60 -3.30 -15.10
C LEU A 21 -4.02 -3.05 -14.57
N TYR A 22 -4.28 -1.92 -13.91
CA TYR A 22 -5.60 -1.51 -13.43
C TYR A 22 -6.47 -0.90 -14.53
N LEU A 23 -5.86 -0.19 -15.49
CA LEU A 23 -6.54 0.51 -16.60
C LEU A 23 -6.61 -0.32 -17.89
N SER A 24 -5.75 -1.33 -18.06
CA SER A 24 -5.89 -2.30 -19.14
C SER A 24 -6.87 -3.40 -18.71
N GLU A 25 -8.03 -3.47 -19.35
CA GLU A 25 -8.94 -4.64 -19.24
C GLU A 25 -8.29 -5.96 -19.73
N GLU A 26 -7.05 -5.91 -20.23
CA GLU A 26 -6.28 -7.05 -20.71
C GLU A 26 -5.06 -7.32 -19.82
N VAL A 27 -5.26 -8.02 -18.71
CA VAL A 27 -4.18 -8.78 -18.08
C VAL A 27 -4.45 -10.25 -18.37
N THR A 28 -3.94 -10.72 -19.51
CA THR A 28 -3.99 -12.14 -19.85
C THR A 28 -3.05 -12.91 -18.91
N PRO A 29 -3.56 -13.89 -18.15
CA PRO A 29 -2.77 -14.64 -17.18
C PRO A 29 -1.85 -15.61 -17.93
N HIS A 30 -0.61 -15.19 -18.21
CA HIS A 30 0.44 -16.07 -18.72
C HIS A 30 1.42 -16.42 -17.59
N ALA A 31 0.89 -17.09 -16.57
CA ALA A 31 1.62 -18.04 -15.72
C ALA A 31 0.56 -18.91 -15.04
N GLY A 32 0.60 -20.21 -15.29
CA GLY A 32 -0.48 -21.13 -14.99
C GLY A 32 -0.85 -21.27 -13.51
N LYS A 33 -2.12 -21.62 -13.30
CA LYS A 33 -2.60 -22.58 -12.30
C LYS A 33 -2.43 -22.33 -10.79
N ASP A 34 -2.05 -21.13 -10.34
CA ASP A 34 -2.20 -20.72 -8.93
C ASP A 34 -3.24 -19.58 -8.77
N ALA A 35 -4.41 -19.74 -9.39
CA ALA A 35 -5.54 -18.82 -9.33
C ALA A 35 -6.39 -18.98 -8.05
N VAL A 36 -5.75 -19.17 -6.90
CA VAL A 36 -6.41 -19.08 -5.58
C VAL A 36 -5.58 -18.12 -4.74
N GLU A 37 -6.18 -16.96 -4.39
CA GLU A 37 -5.61 -15.81 -3.66
C GLU A 37 -4.81 -14.77 -4.47
N SER A 38 -5.34 -14.24 -5.59
CA SER A 38 -4.78 -12.99 -6.14
C SER A 38 -5.24 -11.78 -5.32
N LEU A 39 -4.33 -11.06 -4.64
CA LEU A 39 -4.64 -9.73 -4.08
C LEU A 39 -5.14 -8.83 -5.21
N PRO A 40 -6.33 -8.21 -5.11
CA PRO A 40 -6.84 -7.44 -6.24
C PRO A 40 -5.94 -6.23 -6.52
N PRO A 41 -5.92 -5.71 -7.77
CA PRO A 41 -4.89 -4.77 -8.21
C PRO A 41 -4.79 -3.49 -7.38
N MET A 42 -5.92 -3.00 -6.86
CA MET A 42 -5.97 -1.81 -6.01
C MET A 42 -5.32 -2.06 -4.64
N GLU A 43 -5.65 -3.16 -3.96
CA GLU A 43 -5.01 -3.50 -2.69
C GLU A 43 -3.52 -3.81 -2.87
N ALA A 44 -3.13 -4.45 -3.98
CA ALA A 44 -1.73 -4.72 -4.30
C ALA A 44 -0.94 -3.43 -4.56
N LEU A 45 -1.56 -2.47 -5.25
CA LEU A 45 -0.98 -1.16 -5.50
C LEU A 45 -0.78 -0.38 -4.21
N VAL A 46 -1.82 -0.30 -3.38
CA VAL A 46 -1.74 0.43 -2.12
C VAL A 46 -0.72 -0.22 -1.18
N LEU A 47 -0.80 -1.52 -0.96
CA LEU A 47 0.16 -2.22 -0.10
C LEU A 47 1.60 -2.09 -0.60
N GLY A 48 1.83 -2.21 -1.91
CA GLY A 48 3.17 -2.08 -2.49
C GLY A 48 3.73 -0.66 -2.40
N VAL A 49 2.93 0.36 -2.71
CA VAL A 49 3.37 1.76 -2.59
C VAL A 49 3.61 2.13 -1.13
N MET A 50 2.73 1.70 -0.20
CA MET A 50 2.94 1.88 1.24
C MET A 50 4.27 1.26 1.70
N CYS A 51 4.55 0.02 1.29
CA CYS A 51 5.81 -0.67 1.59
C CYS A 51 7.03 0.04 1.01
N LEU A 52 6.94 0.49 -0.25
CA LEU A 52 8.07 1.13 -0.94
C LEU A 52 8.39 2.51 -0.38
N THR A 53 7.37 3.25 0.05
CA THR A 53 7.49 4.65 0.49
C THR A 53 7.38 4.85 1.99
N LYS A 54 7.17 3.77 2.75
CA LYS A 54 7.00 3.75 4.20
C LYS A 54 5.81 4.61 4.68
N THR A 55 4.75 4.72 3.88
CA THR A 55 3.55 5.52 4.15
C THR A 55 2.42 4.67 4.76
N TYR A 56 2.71 3.96 5.85
CA TYR A 56 1.78 3.07 6.55
C TYR A 56 0.62 3.74 7.32
N ASN A 57 0.22 4.97 7.00
CA ASN A 57 -1.02 5.59 7.48
C ASN A 57 -1.77 6.26 6.33
N SER A 58 -3.09 6.36 6.44
CA SER A 58 -3.96 6.81 5.35
C SER A 58 -3.63 8.23 4.90
N ARG A 59 -3.45 9.18 5.82
CA ARG A 59 -3.16 10.57 5.47
C ARG A 59 -1.86 10.72 4.70
N SER A 60 -0.80 10.04 5.14
CA SER A 60 0.52 10.11 4.51
C SER A 60 0.50 9.49 3.12
N PHE A 61 -0.22 8.36 2.96
CA PHE A 61 -0.40 7.72 1.67
C PHE A 61 -1.23 8.59 0.71
N GLN A 62 -2.35 9.14 1.16
CA GLN A 62 -3.18 10.05 0.37
C GLN A 62 -2.39 11.30 -0.05
N ASN A 63 -1.62 11.89 0.85
CA ASN A 63 -0.75 13.03 0.54
C ASN A 63 0.33 12.67 -0.49
N LEU A 64 0.88 11.46 -0.42
CA LEU A 64 1.84 10.96 -1.40
C LEU A 64 1.18 10.86 -2.79
N LEU A 65 0.01 10.22 -2.88
CA LEU A 65 -0.74 10.12 -4.14
C LEU A 65 -1.09 11.50 -4.73
N TYR A 66 -1.63 12.39 -3.89
CA TYR A 66 -2.09 13.70 -4.33
C TYR A 66 -0.93 14.66 -4.67
N ARG A 67 0.05 14.81 -3.78
CA ARG A 67 1.08 15.85 -3.91
C ARG A 67 2.28 15.41 -4.74
N LYS A 68 2.78 14.20 -4.51
CA LYS A 68 4.00 13.69 -5.15
C LYS A 68 3.68 13.15 -6.54
N TYR A 69 2.66 12.33 -6.62
CA TYR A 69 2.32 11.62 -7.85
C TYR A 69 1.35 12.37 -8.75
N ARG A 70 0.46 13.20 -8.16
CA ARG A 70 -0.52 14.03 -8.88
C ARG A 70 -1.37 13.23 -9.87
N ILE A 71 -1.77 12.03 -9.48
CA ILE A 71 -2.50 11.09 -10.36
C ILE A 71 -4.00 11.36 -10.31
N PHE A 72 -4.54 11.64 -9.12
CA PHE A 72 -5.96 11.84 -8.86
C PHE A 72 -6.17 13.12 -8.05
N ASP A 73 -7.42 13.60 -8.00
CA ASP A 73 -7.78 14.66 -7.07
C ASP A 73 -7.75 14.17 -5.60
N ASN A 74 -7.87 15.10 -4.65
CA ASN A 74 -7.77 14.77 -3.23
C ASN A 74 -8.89 13.81 -2.77
N LYS A 75 -10.10 13.97 -3.30
CA LYS A 75 -11.25 13.14 -2.93
C LYS A 75 -11.08 11.71 -3.46
N GLU A 76 -10.69 11.59 -4.73
CA GLU A 76 -10.38 10.31 -5.37
C GLU A 76 -9.24 9.58 -4.66
N CYS A 77 -8.17 10.29 -4.26
CA CYS A 77 -7.10 9.72 -3.45
C CYS A 77 -7.62 9.20 -2.10
N GLY A 78 -8.50 9.96 -1.42
CA GLY A 78 -9.12 9.55 -0.17
C GLY A 78 -9.94 8.26 -0.30
N VAL A 79 -10.85 8.22 -1.28
CA VAL A 79 -11.71 7.05 -1.57
C VAL A 79 -10.86 5.81 -1.86
N MET A 80 -9.86 5.94 -2.73
CA MET A 80 -8.97 4.85 -3.11
C MET A 80 -8.18 4.32 -1.91
N THR A 81 -7.59 5.23 -1.13
CA THR A 81 -6.77 4.89 0.03
C THR A 81 -7.59 4.15 1.08
N GLU A 82 -8.73 4.72 1.46
CA GLU A 82 -9.62 4.15 2.46
C GLU A 82 -10.13 2.77 2.05
N THR A 83 -10.72 2.66 0.84
CA THR A 83 -11.30 1.40 0.36
C THR A 83 -10.25 0.29 0.33
N ALA A 84 -9.04 0.59 -0.14
CA ALA A 84 -7.97 -0.38 -0.22
C ALA A 84 -7.44 -0.80 1.16
N ILE A 85 -7.22 0.16 2.06
CA ILE A 85 -6.72 -0.14 3.42
C ILE A 85 -7.74 -0.97 4.19
N LEU A 86 -9.03 -0.62 4.17
CA LEU A 86 -10.07 -1.38 4.85
C LEU A 86 -10.12 -2.83 4.35
N ARG A 87 -10.04 -3.06 3.04
CA ARG A 87 -10.00 -4.41 2.47
C ARG A 87 -8.71 -5.16 2.80
N LEU A 88 -7.57 -4.47 2.86
CA LEU A 88 -6.29 -5.05 3.29
C LEU A 88 -6.34 -5.49 4.77
N VAL A 89 -7.04 -4.73 5.62
CA VAL A 89 -7.28 -5.10 7.03
C VAL A 89 -8.21 -6.30 7.13
N ASP A 90 -9.36 -6.27 6.45
CA ASP A 90 -10.34 -7.37 6.42
C ASP A 90 -9.71 -8.70 5.93
N ARG A 91 -8.85 -8.62 4.93
CA ARG A 91 -8.10 -9.78 4.40
C ARG A 91 -6.89 -10.19 5.26
N GLY A 92 -6.60 -9.48 6.35
CA GLY A 92 -5.50 -9.78 7.26
C GLY A 92 -4.10 -9.48 6.72
N TYR A 93 -3.97 -8.64 5.70
CA TYR A 93 -2.68 -8.21 5.14
C TYR A 93 -2.10 -6.97 5.84
N LEU A 94 -2.99 -6.12 6.36
CA LEU A 94 -2.67 -5.04 7.29
C LEU A 94 -3.37 -5.30 8.62
N LYS A 95 -2.87 -4.66 9.67
CA LYS A 95 -3.59 -4.53 10.94
C LYS A 95 -3.33 -3.16 11.55
N PRO A 96 -4.25 -2.61 12.36
CA PRO A 96 -3.97 -1.45 13.18
C PRO A 96 -2.72 -1.66 14.03
N ALA A 97 -1.92 -0.61 14.24
CA ALA A 97 -0.66 -0.72 14.97
C ALA A 97 -0.84 -0.83 16.49
N SER A 98 -1.98 -0.40 17.02
CA SER A 98 -2.32 -0.35 18.44
C SER A 98 -3.84 -0.46 18.64
N GLU A 99 -4.27 -0.71 19.87
CA GLU A 99 -5.70 -0.68 20.26
C GLU A 99 -6.32 0.69 19.97
N GLN A 100 -5.61 1.79 20.21
CA GLN A 100 -6.07 3.14 19.86
C GLN A 100 -6.28 3.32 18.35
N ALA A 101 -5.43 2.70 17.52
CA ALA A 101 -5.59 2.74 16.07
C ALA A 101 -6.79 1.90 15.61
N GLU A 102 -7.10 0.82 16.31
CA GLU A 102 -8.29 0.00 16.09
C GLU A 102 -9.57 0.77 16.48
N GLU A 103 -9.59 1.38 17.66
CA GLU A 103 -10.70 2.24 18.10
C GLU A 103 -10.94 3.41 17.14
N ALA A 104 -9.89 4.07 16.67
CA ALA A 104 -9.99 5.16 15.70
C ALA A 104 -10.55 4.69 14.34
N LEU A 105 -10.33 3.44 13.96
CA LEU A 105 -10.88 2.86 12.74
C LEU A 105 -12.38 2.55 12.88
N ASP A 106 -12.78 2.09 14.06
CA ASP A 106 -14.17 1.76 14.41
C ASP A 106 -15.03 3.01 14.62
N MET A 107 -14.46 4.07 15.18
CA MET A 107 -15.12 5.36 15.41
C MET A 107 -15.03 6.32 14.22
N ARG A 108 -14.56 5.86 13.05
CA ARG A 108 -14.36 6.73 11.89
C ARG A 108 -15.69 7.37 11.42
N ASP A 109 -15.58 8.57 10.91
CA ASP A 109 -16.71 9.26 10.27
C ASP A 109 -16.88 8.77 8.83
N ASP A 110 -17.87 7.90 8.58
CA ASP A 110 -18.19 7.39 7.25
C ASP A 110 -18.61 8.49 6.25
N ALA A 111 -18.83 9.73 6.70
CA ALA A 111 -19.10 10.87 5.82
C ALA A 111 -17.82 11.56 5.29
N VAL A 112 -16.64 11.24 5.84
CA VAL A 112 -15.35 11.83 5.46
C VAL A 112 -14.42 10.77 4.88
N TRP A 113 -14.00 10.97 3.63
CA TRP A 113 -13.07 10.05 2.97
C TRP A 113 -11.64 10.17 3.51
N GLY A 114 -11.03 9.02 3.80
CA GLY A 114 -9.69 8.85 4.33
C GLY A 114 -9.71 8.50 5.82
N LEU A 115 -8.83 7.58 6.24
CA LEU A 115 -8.77 7.07 7.62
C LEU A 115 -7.90 7.92 8.56
N GLY A 116 -7.67 9.20 8.24
CA GLY A 116 -6.83 10.08 9.05
C GLY A 116 -5.39 9.57 9.28
N ASP A 117 -4.86 9.80 10.47
CA ASP A 117 -3.49 9.40 10.86
C ASP A 117 -3.40 7.98 11.43
N VAL A 118 -4.41 7.13 11.21
CA VAL A 118 -4.43 5.77 11.76
C VAL A 118 -3.21 4.98 11.27
N PRO A 119 -2.32 4.52 12.17
CA PRO A 119 -1.12 3.79 11.81
C PRO A 119 -1.42 2.29 11.60
N PHE A 120 -0.84 1.70 10.56
CA PHE A 120 -0.97 0.28 10.22
C PHE A 120 0.36 -0.44 10.21
N VAL A 121 0.32 -1.74 10.51
CA VAL A 121 1.46 -2.65 10.42
C VAL A 121 1.18 -3.71 9.36
N VAL A 122 2.19 -4.05 8.58
CA VAL A 122 2.11 -5.12 7.58
C VAL A 122 2.22 -6.46 8.29
N THR A 123 1.24 -7.34 8.09
CA THR A 123 1.24 -8.68 8.68
C THR A 123 2.23 -9.60 7.96
N ALA A 124 2.54 -10.76 8.53
CA ALA A 124 3.35 -11.76 7.85
C ALA A 124 2.72 -12.22 6.51
N ALA A 125 1.38 -12.29 6.46
CA ALA A 125 0.65 -12.61 5.23
C ALA A 125 0.80 -11.49 4.19
N GLY A 126 0.61 -10.22 4.58
CA GLY A 126 0.77 -9.08 3.69
C GLY A 126 2.20 -8.94 3.17
N ALA A 127 3.19 -9.14 4.04
CA ALA A 127 4.60 -9.08 3.69
C ALA A 127 4.99 -10.17 2.69
N LYS A 128 4.57 -11.43 2.89
CA LYS A 128 4.78 -12.51 1.92
C LYS A 128 4.12 -12.19 0.58
N ARG A 129 2.91 -11.63 0.63
CA ARG A 129 2.12 -11.32 -0.57
C ARG A 129 2.79 -10.27 -1.46
N ILE A 130 3.32 -9.21 -0.86
CA ILE A 130 3.92 -8.10 -1.62
C ILE A 130 5.45 -8.22 -1.75
N GLY A 131 6.08 -9.08 -0.95
CA GLY A 131 7.53 -9.21 -0.84
C GLY A 131 8.19 -9.58 -2.17
N TYR A 132 7.60 -10.48 -2.95
CA TYR A 132 8.11 -10.85 -4.28
C TYR A 132 8.15 -9.65 -5.24
N LEU A 133 7.08 -8.86 -5.23
CA LEU A 133 6.92 -7.69 -6.08
C LEU A 133 7.94 -6.59 -5.71
N VAL A 134 8.07 -6.31 -4.42
CA VAL A 134 9.07 -5.34 -3.90
C VAL A 134 10.49 -5.82 -4.17
N ALA A 135 10.77 -7.11 -3.96
CA ALA A 135 12.08 -7.71 -4.21
C ALA A 135 12.51 -7.61 -5.67
N ASN A 136 11.59 -7.90 -6.60
CA ASN A 136 11.86 -7.77 -8.04
C ASN A 136 12.20 -6.33 -8.44
N LEU A 137 11.48 -5.34 -7.90
CA LEU A 137 11.73 -3.92 -8.21
C LEU A 137 13.07 -3.42 -7.67
N ARG A 138 13.49 -3.94 -6.52
CA ARG A 138 14.75 -3.56 -5.87
C ARG A 138 15.93 -4.45 -6.26
N GLN A 139 15.68 -5.52 -7.01
CA GLN A 139 16.67 -6.57 -7.33
C GLN A 139 17.28 -7.20 -6.06
N GLU A 140 16.44 -7.50 -5.08
CA GLU A 140 16.84 -8.03 -3.78
C GLU A 140 16.32 -9.47 -3.54
N ASN A 141 16.83 -10.13 -2.50
CA ASN A 141 16.32 -11.43 -2.06
C ASN A 141 14.91 -11.28 -1.42
N VAL A 142 13.97 -12.14 -1.83
CA VAL A 142 12.57 -12.11 -1.37
C VAL A 142 12.46 -12.33 0.15
N GLU A 143 13.19 -13.27 0.72
CA GLU A 143 13.09 -13.59 2.15
C GLU A 143 13.52 -12.42 3.04
N ASP A 144 14.60 -11.74 2.64
CA ASP A 144 15.12 -10.57 3.34
C ASP A 144 14.14 -9.40 3.25
N VAL A 145 13.54 -9.19 2.09
CA VAL A 145 12.50 -8.17 1.88
C VAL A 145 11.28 -8.45 2.76
N VAL A 146 10.78 -9.69 2.81
CA VAL A 146 9.60 -10.06 3.63
C VAL A 146 9.84 -9.80 5.11
N LYS A 147 11.03 -10.12 5.62
CA LYS A 147 11.41 -9.83 7.02
C LYS A 147 11.47 -8.32 7.26
N ARG A 148 12.12 -7.59 6.35
CA ARG A 148 12.32 -6.15 6.48
C ARG A 148 10.99 -5.37 6.44
N LEU A 149 10.05 -5.73 5.56
CA LEU A 149 8.74 -5.05 5.47
C LEU A 149 7.95 -5.09 6.79
N GLN A 150 8.03 -6.20 7.54
CA GLN A 150 7.38 -6.31 8.85
C GLN A 150 8.07 -5.45 9.91
N VAL A 151 9.40 -5.33 9.86
CA VAL A 151 10.15 -4.49 10.78
C VAL A 151 9.93 -3.02 10.48
N GLU A 152 10.09 -2.61 9.21
CA GLU A 152 9.92 -1.23 8.78
C GLU A 152 8.52 -0.69 9.04
N SER A 153 7.47 -1.51 8.85
CA SER A 153 6.10 -1.08 9.15
C SER A 153 5.84 -0.89 10.64
N LYS A 154 6.42 -1.74 11.50
CA LYS A 154 6.36 -1.55 12.96
C LYS A 154 7.11 -0.31 13.40
N GLU A 155 8.33 -0.11 12.90
CA GLU A 155 9.14 1.07 13.20
C GLU A 155 8.44 2.35 12.76
N ALA A 156 7.92 2.39 11.53
CA ALA A 156 7.18 3.55 11.02
C ALA A 156 5.92 3.83 11.85
N ALA A 157 5.14 2.80 12.18
CA ALA A 157 3.95 2.94 13.00
C ALA A 157 4.26 3.43 14.42
N SER A 158 5.37 2.98 15.02
CA SER A 158 5.78 3.43 16.37
C SER A 158 6.18 4.91 16.44
N ASN A 159 6.56 5.51 15.30
CA ASN A 159 6.89 6.92 15.21
C ASN A 159 5.67 7.81 14.97
N TRP A 160 4.49 7.23 14.78
CA TRP A 160 3.24 7.98 14.66
C TRP A 160 2.46 7.89 15.97
N VAL A 161 2.66 8.93 16.77
CA VAL A 161 1.76 9.22 17.90
C VAL A 161 0.50 9.83 17.29
N PRO A 162 -0.69 9.21 17.47
CA PRO A 162 -1.95 9.87 17.14
C PRO A 162 -2.03 11.17 17.95
N ASN A 163 -2.15 12.32 17.30
CA ASN A 163 -2.45 13.59 17.96
C ASN A 163 -3.95 13.72 18.22
#